data_AF-A0A2N1IZY5-F1
#
_entry.id   AF-A0A2N1IZY5-F1
#
_cell.length_a   1.000
_cell.length_b   1.000
_cell.length_c   1.000
_cell.angle_alpha   90.00
_cell.angle_beta   90.00
_cell.angle_gamma   90.00
#
_symmetry.space_group_name_H-M   'P 1'
#
loop_
_entity.id
_entity.type
_entity.pdbx_description
1 polymer ?
#
loop_
_entity_poly.entity_id
_entity_poly.type
_entity_poly.pdbx_seq_one_letter_code
_entity_poly.pdbx_strand_id
1 'polypeptide(L)'
;DSIIKIFKSLAYLNIFIIVLALLLVFQKEYEEAINIYIRTNMIILFNLSIFYKSRGYDIVRGFYTLKFPSSFVSTSYFTLKMIDSLTSDFKSIKNTLKARGFCAKTNMFTYNTFGNILGMLFVKSIKKSQKLKDSFEARGFNKQIYLNDEFQTTKRDYILASLIFIVVVLKVIL
;
A
#
# COMPACT_ATOMS: atom_id res chain seq x y z
N ASP A 1 0.29 3.36 21.14
CA ASP A 1 -0.33 3.96 19.93
C ASP A 1 -0.42 3.05 18.72
N SER A 2 0.67 2.43 18.26
CA SER A 2 0.65 1.60 17.05
C SER A 2 -0.22 0.34 17.17
N ILE A 3 -0.17 -0.34 18.32
CA ILE A 3 -0.94 -1.58 18.57
C ILE A 3 -2.45 -1.31 18.60
N ILE A 4 -2.87 -0.22 19.24
CA ILE A 4 -4.29 0.17 19.36
C ILE A 4 -4.89 0.48 17.98
N LYS A 5 -4.12 1.13 17.09
CA LYS A 5 -4.54 1.39 15.71
C LYS A 5 -4.64 0.10 14.89
N ILE A 6 -3.71 -0.85 15.05
CA ILE A 6 -3.80 -2.17 14.41
C ILE A 6 -5.07 -2.90 14.84
N PHE A 7 -5.37 -2.92 16.15
CA PHE A 7 -6.59 -3.54 16.67
C PHE A 7 -7.86 -2.86 16.16
N LYS A 8 -7.87 -1.53 16.05
CA LYS A 8 -9.00 -0.80 15.49
C LYS A 8 -9.22 -1.13 14.01
N SER A 9 -8.15 -1.24 13.22
CA SER A 9 -8.22 -1.68 11.82
C SER A 9 -8.68 -3.14 11.69
N LEU A 10 -8.19 -4.02 12.57
CA LEU A 10 -8.60 -5.43 12.64
C LEU A 10 -10.11 -5.56 12.92
N ALA A 11 -10.62 -4.80 13.89
CA ALA A 11 -12.05 -4.80 14.24
C ALA A 11 -12.93 -4.35 13.06
N TYR A 12 -12.48 -3.36 12.27
CA TYR A 12 -13.20 -2.93 11.08
C TYR A 12 -13.19 -3.99 9.97
N LEU A 13 -12.05 -4.64 9.72
CA LEU A 13 -11.91 -5.70 8.73
C LEU A 13 -12.68 -6.98 9.11
N ASN A 14 -12.85 -7.24 10.41
CA ASN A 14 -13.56 -8.41 10.91
C ASN A 14 -15.07 -8.38 10.71
N ILE A 15 -15.69 -7.24 10.37
CA ILE A 15 -17.13 -7.16 10.08
C ILE A 15 -17.54 -8.14 8.97
N PHE A 16 -16.78 -8.19 7.88
CA PHE A 16 -17.09 -9.08 6.75
C PHE A 16 -16.86 -10.56 7.10
N ILE A 17 -15.84 -10.85 7.91
CA ILE A 17 -15.44 -12.21 8.29
C ILE A 17 -16.44 -12.80 9.28
N ILE A 18 -16.93 -11.99 10.22
CA ILE A 18 -17.99 -12.39 11.15
C ILE A 18 -19.26 -12.72 10.38
N VAL A 19 -19.62 -11.92 9.36
CA VAL A 19 -20.79 -12.20 8.51
C VAL A 19 -20.63 -13.52 7.75
N LEU A 20 -19.46 -13.77 7.15
CA LEU A 20 -19.17 -15.05 6.47
C LEU A 20 -19.21 -16.24 7.43
N ALA A 21 -18.60 -16.12 8.60
CA ALA A 21 -18.59 -17.18 9.61
C ALA A 21 -20.01 -17.50 10.11
N LEU A 22 -20.85 -16.48 10.32
CA LEU A 22 -22.26 -16.65 10.67
C LEU A 22 -23.04 -17.39 9.57
N LEU A 23 -22.79 -17.05 8.31
CA LEU A 23 -23.45 -17.68 7.16
C LEU A 23 -23.10 -19.17 7.05
N LEU A 24 -21.83 -19.53 7.29
CA LEU A 24 -21.37 -20.94 7.35
C LEU A 24 -21.94 -21.71 8.54
N VAL A 25 -22.08 -21.06 9.71
CA VAL A 25 -22.76 -21.66 10.87
C VAL A 25 -24.23 -21.98 10.55
N PHE A 26 -24.91 -21.13 9.78
CA PHE A 26 -26.27 -21.42 9.30
C PHE A 26 -26.34 -22.62 8.34
N GLN A 27 -25.26 -22.92 7.62
CA GLN A 27 -25.15 -24.08 6.73
C GLN A 27 -24.77 -25.39 7.47
N LYS A 28 -24.64 -25.36 8.81
CA LYS A 28 -24.27 -26.49 9.69
C LYS A 28 -22.86 -27.06 9.50
N GLU A 29 -21.95 -26.32 8.86
CA GLU A 29 -20.53 -26.68 8.74
C GLU A 29 -19.68 -25.95 9.81
N TYR A 30 -19.75 -26.42 11.06
CA TYR A 30 -19.10 -25.75 12.19
C TYR A 30 -17.56 -25.80 12.13
N GLU A 31 -16.99 -26.93 11.69
CA GLU A 31 -15.53 -27.12 11.56
C GLU A 31 -14.93 -26.13 10.56
N GLU A 32 -15.54 -26.01 9.37
CA GLU A 32 -15.09 -25.10 8.32
C GLU A 32 -15.26 -23.63 8.72
N ALA A 33 -16.35 -23.30 9.43
CA ALA A 33 -16.57 -21.95 9.94
C ALA A 33 -15.44 -21.50 10.89
N ILE A 34 -15.02 -22.37 11.81
CA ILE A 34 -13.94 -22.09 12.76
C ILE A 34 -12.61 -21.94 12.02
N ASN A 35 -12.31 -22.85 11.09
CA ASN A 35 -11.07 -22.83 10.32
C ASN A 35 -10.94 -21.55 9.48
N ILE A 36 -11.99 -21.18 8.75
CA ILE A 36 -12.02 -19.95 7.96
C ILE A 36 -11.84 -18.72 8.84
N TYR A 37 -12.53 -18.67 10.00
CA TYR A 37 -12.43 -17.54 10.91
C TYR A 37 -11.00 -17.34 11.44
N ILE A 38 -10.36 -18.41 11.91
CA ILE A 38 -8.99 -18.37 12.45
C ILE A 38 -7.99 -18.03 11.34
N ARG A 39 -8.06 -18.74 10.21
CA ARG A 39 -7.13 -18.56 9.09
C ARG A 39 -7.18 -17.13 8.54
N THR A 40 -8.38 -16.58 8.38
CA THR A 40 -8.54 -15.23 7.85
C THR A 40 -8.03 -14.18 8.83
N ASN A 41 -8.34 -14.32 10.12
CA ASN A 41 -7.80 -13.43 11.16
C ASN A 41 -6.26 -13.46 11.19
N MET A 42 -5.65 -14.64 11.09
CA MET A 42 -4.18 -14.75 11.04
C MET A 42 -3.59 -14.05 9.82
N ILE A 43 -4.17 -14.23 8.62
CA ILE A 43 -3.68 -13.58 7.39
C ILE A 43 -3.77 -12.06 7.51
N ILE A 44 -4.87 -11.53 8.05
CA ILE A 44 -5.05 -10.08 8.22
C ILE A 44 -4.08 -9.52 9.25
N LEU A 45 -3.93 -10.19 10.38
CA LEU A 45 -3.04 -9.74 11.45
C LEU A 45 -1.58 -9.73 10.98
N PHE A 46 -1.18 -10.74 10.18
CA PHE A 46 0.13 -10.78 9.54
C PHE A 46 0.35 -9.60 8.59
N ASN A 47 -0.58 -9.37 7.66
CA ASN A 47 -0.49 -8.25 6.71
C ASN A 47 -0.44 -6.89 7.42
N LEU A 48 -1.33 -6.67 8.39
CA LEU A 48 -1.32 -5.44 9.19
C LEU A 48 0.02 -5.27 9.91
N SER A 49 0.55 -6.32 10.53
CA SER A 49 1.81 -6.23 11.28
C SER A 49 2.99 -5.82 10.40
N ILE A 50 3.05 -6.32 9.15
CA ILE A 50 4.10 -5.97 8.18
C ILE A 50 3.93 -4.54 7.68
N PHE A 51 2.73 -4.18 7.22
CA PHE A 51 2.53 -2.91 6.49
C PHE A 51 2.21 -1.71 7.40
N TYR A 52 1.89 -1.90 8.67
CA TYR A 52 1.39 -0.82 9.53
C TYR A 52 2.38 0.34 9.73
N LYS A 53 3.69 0.06 9.83
CA LYS A 53 4.73 1.10 9.95
C LYS A 53 5.46 1.39 8.64
N SER A 54 5.25 0.56 7.62
CA SER A 54 5.98 0.66 6.38
C SER A 54 5.43 1.80 5.53
N ARG A 55 6.32 2.63 5.00
CA ARG A 55 6.00 3.57 3.91
C ARG A 55 6.09 2.80 2.60
N GLY A 56 5.30 3.18 1.58
CA GLY A 56 5.36 2.51 0.27
C GLY A 56 6.77 2.41 -0.33
N TYR A 57 7.65 3.37 0.01
CA TYR A 57 9.06 3.36 -0.39
C TYR A 57 9.88 2.20 0.19
N ASP A 58 9.52 1.64 1.35
CA ASP A 58 10.24 0.52 1.95
C ASP A 58 10.10 -0.77 1.13
N ILE A 59 8.97 -0.93 0.43
CA ILE A 59 8.75 -2.04 -0.50
C ILE A 59 9.71 -1.94 -1.69
N VAL A 60 9.92 -0.74 -2.21
CA VAL A 60 10.89 -0.49 -3.30
C VAL A 60 12.32 -0.77 -2.85
N ARG A 61 12.66 -0.43 -1.60
CA ARG A 61 13.94 -0.82 -0.99
C ARG A 61 14.06 -2.33 -0.89
N GLY A 62 12.98 -3.03 -0.51
CA GLY A 62 12.93 -4.49 -0.54
C GLY A 62 13.27 -5.07 -1.90
N PHE A 63 12.70 -4.53 -3.00
CA PHE A 63 13.06 -4.95 -4.35
C PHE A 63 14.52 -4.68 -4.71
N TYR A 64 15.07 -3.56 -4.26
CA TYR A 64 16.48 -3.24 -4.42
C TYR A 64 17.38 -4.27 -3.73
N THR A 65 17.10 -4.61 -2.47
CA THR A 65 17.86 -5.60 -1.70
C THR A 65 17.72 -7.01 -2.27
N LEU A 66 16.55 -7.36 -2.81
CA LEU A 66 16.29 -8.63 -3.51
C LEU A 66 16.93 -8.71 -4.90
N LYS A 67 17.72 -7.70 -5.31
CA LYS A 67 18.41 -7.62 -6.61
C LYS A 67 17.47 -7.71 -7.81
N PHE A 68 16.28 -7.11 -7.71
CA PHE A 68 15.43 -6.93 -8.88
C PHE A 68 16.12 -6.05 -9.95
N PRO A 69 15.73 -6.15 -11.23
CA PRO A 69 16.28 -5.32 -12.29
C PRO A 69 16.19 -3.82 -11.93
N SER A 70 17.29 -3.08 -12.10
CA SER A 70 17.39 -1.67 -11.71
C SER A 70 16.33 -0.76 -12.37
N SER A 71 15.91 -1.10 -13.59
CA SER A 71 14.82 -0.45 -14.31
C SER A 71 13.47 -0.60 -13.58
N PHE A 72 13.19 -1.80 -13.04
CA PHE A 72 11.95 -2.07 -12.31
C PHE A 72 11.92 -1.28 -11.00
N VAL A 73 13.00 -1.36 -10.21
CA VAL A 73 13.14 -0.61 -8.95
C VAL A 73 12.95 0.89 -9.17
N SER A 74 13.60 1.45 -10.19
CA SER A 74 13.49 2.87 -10.55
C SER A 74 12.08 3.24 -10.97
N THR A 75 11.43 2.42 -11.80
CA THR A 75 10.06 2.66 -12.27
C THR A 75 9.06 2.61 -11.12
N SER A 76 9.18 1.63 -10.21
CA SER A 76 8.34 1.53 -9.01
C SER A 76 8.52 2.75 -8.11
N TYR A 77 9.76 3.19 -7.89
CA TYR A 77 10.05 4.40 -7.10
C TYR A 77 9.38 5.64 -7.69
N PHE A 78 9.53 5.86 -9.00
CA PHE A 78 8.94 7.04 -9.65
C PHE A 78 7.43 6.96 -9.74
N THR A 79 6.86 5.76 -9.86
CA THR A 79 5.42 5.54 -9.74
C THR A 79 4.90 5.99 -8.39
N LEU A 80 5.53 5.56 -7.28
CA LEU A 80 5.15 6.00 -5.93
C LEU A 80 5.29 7.51 -5.75
N LYS A 81 6.40 8.08 -6.21
CA LYS A 81 6.63 9.53 -6.18
C LYS A 81 5.57 10.31 -6.99
N MET A 82 5.14 9.76 -8.13
CA MET A 82 4.11 10.37 -8.96
C MET A 82 2.74 10.29 -8.30
N ILE A 83 2.41 9.18 -7.63
CA ILE A 83 1.19 9.05 -6.82
C ILE A 83 1.15 10.12 -5.73
N ASP A 84 2.21 10.24 -4.92
CA ASP A 84 2.28 11.23 -3.84
C ASP A 84 2.08 12.66 -4.38
N SER A 85 2.73 12.98 -5.49
CA SER A 85 2.55 14.27 -6.14
C SER A 85 1.13 14.49 -6.64
N LEU A 86 0.54 13.52 -7.34
CA LEU A 86 -0.80 13.67 -7.90
C LEU A 86 -1.85 13.76 -6.79
N THR A 87 -1.65 13.06 -5.66
CA THR A 87 -2.49 13.21 -4.47
C THR A 87 -2.41 14.61 -3.90
N SER A 88 -1.21 15.22 -3.84
CA SER A 88 -1.06 16.62 -3.40
C SER A 88 -1.76 17.60 -4.35
N ASP A 89 -1.66 17.37 -5.66
CA ASP A 89 -2.33 18.18 -6.68
C ASP A 89 -3.85 18.06 -6.60
N PHE A 90 -4.36 16.83 -6.44
CA PHE A 90 -5.78 16.58 -6.24
C PHE A 90 -6.31 17.27 -4.97
N LYS A 91 -5.55 17.21 -3.87
CA LYS A 91 -5.90 17.90 -2.62
C LYS A 91 -5.94 19.42 -2.81
N SER A 92 -4.99 19.98 -3.55
CA SER A 92 -4.96 21.41 -3.89
C SER A 92 -6.20 21.82 -4.69
N ILE A 93 -6.53 21.08 -5.77
CA ILE A 93 -7.71 21.33 -6.59
C ILE A 93 -9.00 21.25 -5.76
N LYS A 94 -9.11 20.22 -4.91
CA LYS A 94 -10.25 20.06 -4.00
C LYS A 94 -10.40 21.25 -3.05
N ASN A 95 -9.30 21.77 -2.51
CA ASN A 95 -9.32 22.95 -1.64
C ASN A 95 -9.75 24.21 -2.40
N THR A 96 -9.27 24.40 -3.64
CA THR A 96 -9.70 25.51 -4.50
C THR A 96 -11.20 25.45 -4.81
N LEU A 97 -11.74 24.25 -5.10
CA LEU A 97 -13.17 24.07 -5.31
C LEU A 97 -13.97 24.38 -4.05
N LYS A 98 -13.51 23.92 -2.88
CA LYS A 98 -14.15 24.22 -1.60
C LYS A 98 -14.17 25.73 -1.32
N ALA A 99 -13.08 26.44 -1.62
CA ALA A 99 -13.00 27.90 -1.47
C ALA A 99 -13.97 28.64 -2.40
N ARG A 100 -14.29 28.06 -3.57
CA ARG A 100 -15.30 28.57 -4.51
C ARG A 100 -16.74 28.18 -4.14
N GLY A 101 -16.97 27.56 -2.97
CA GLY A 101 -18.29 27.15 -2.52
C GLY A 101 -18.82 25.86 -3.16
N PHE A 102 -17.97 25.07 -3.82
CA PHE A 102 -18.41 23.81 -4.42
C PHE A 102 -18.71 22.74 -3.36
N CYS A 103 -19.92 22.20 -3.40
CA CYS A 103 -20.38 21.09 -2.56
C CYS A 103 -20.62 19.86 -3.42
N ALA A 104 -19.88 18.76 -3.16
CA ALA A 104 -20.07 17.50 -3.87
C ALA A 104 -21.44 16.89 -3.51
N LYS A 105 -22.37 16.89 -4.49
CA LYS A 105 -23.70 16.24 -4.41
C LYS A 105 -23.84 15.20 -5.52
N THR A 106 -24.80 14.28 -5.43
CA THR A 106 -25.09 13.30 -6.50
C THR A 106 -25.87 13.93 -7.66
N ASN A 107 -25.28 14.93 -8.31
CA ASN A 107 -25.85 15.64 -9.47
C ASN A 107 -24.91 15.50 -10.68
N MET A 108 -25.45 15.57 -11.89
CA MET A 108 -24.70 15.56 -13.15
C MET A 108 -23.59 16.63 -13.18
N PHE A 109 -23.85 17.82 -12.63
CA PHE A 109 -22.85 18.88 -12.51
C PHE A 109 -21.62 18.46 -11.69
N THR A 110 -21.82 17.69 -10.62
CA THR A 110 -20.73 17.15 -9.80
C THR A 110 -19.90 16.15 -10.58
N TYR A 111 -20.54 15.25 -11.33
CA TYR A 111 -19.85 14.28 -12.18
C TYR A 111 -19.04 14.97 -13.29
N ASN A 112 -19.62 15.98 -13.95
CA ASN A 112 -18.89 16.80 -14.93
C ASN A 112 -17.68 17.51 -14.31
N THR A 113 -17.83 18.03 -13.08
CA THR A 113 -16.72 18.65 -12.35
C THR A 113 -15.61 17.64 -12.05
N PHE A 114 -15.95 16.43 -11.57
CA PHE A 114 -14.95 15.38 -11.35
C PHE A 114 -14.27 14.94 -12.65
N GLY A 115 -15.01 14.84 -13.76
CA GLY A 115 -14.44 14.58 -15.09
C GLY A 115 -13.40 15.63 -15.48
N ASN A 116 -13.70 16.91 -15.26
CA ASN A 116 -12.76 18.01 -15.51
C ASN A 116 -11.50 17.94 -14.63
N ILE A 117 -11.66 17.59 -13.34
CA ILE A 117 -10.52 17.39 -12.43
C ILE A 117 -9.63 16.25 -12.93
N LEU A 118 -10.23 15.13 -13.32
CA LEU A 118 -9.48 13.99 -13.84
C LEU A 118 -8.73 14.37 -15.11
N GLY A 119 -9.39 15.00 -16.08
CA GLY A 119 -8.75 15.48 -17.31
C GLY A 119 -7.56 16.40 -17.03
N MET A 120 -7.72 17.34 -16.09
CA MET A 120 -6.65 18.24 -15.67
C MET A 120 -5.47 17.48 -15.02
N LEU A 121 -5.75 16.49 -14.15
CA LEU A 121 -4.71 15.66 -13.53
C LEU A 121 -3.97 14.79 -14.55
N PHE A 122 -4.66 14.24 -15.55
CA PHE A 122 -4.05 13.48 -16.64
C PHE A 122 -3.08 14.34 -17.47
N VAL A 123 -3.50 15.54 -17.88
CA VAL A 123 -2.62 16.45 -18.61
C VAL A 123 -1.40 16.84 -17.76
N LYS A 124 -1.62 17.08 -16.46
CA LYS A 124 -0.55 17.43 -15.52
C LYS A 124 0.43 16.28 -15.30
N SER A 125 -0.04 15.04 -15.20
CA SER A 125 0.82 13.87 -15.02
C SER A 125 1.74 13.65 -16.21
N ILE A 126 1.21 13.76 -17.44
CA ILE A 126 1.99 13.67 -18.68
C ILE A 126 3.06 14.77 -18.73
N LYS A 127 2.67 16.03 -18.49
CA LYS A 127 3.62 17.16 -18.47
C LYS A 127 4.70 17.00 -17.41
N LYS A 128 4.35 16.44 -16.24
CA LYS A 128 5.30 16.18 -15.16
C LYS A 128 6.26 15.03 -15.49
N SER A 129 5.76 13.97 -16.12
CA SER A 129 6.58 12.86 -16.62
C SER A 129 7.59 13.35 -17.66
N GLN A 130 7.16 14.18 -18.62
CA GLN A 130 8.06 14.74 -19.63
C GLN A 130 9.15 15.60 -18.99
N LYS A 131 8.80 16.53 -18.08
CA LYS A 131 9.81 17.34 -17.36
C LYS A 131 10.79 16.51 -16.56
N LEU A 132 10.32 15.39 -15.99
CA LEU A 132 11.16 14.46 -15.23
C LEU A 132 12.11 13.70 -16.16
N LYS A 133 11.64 13.28 -17.34
CA LYS A 133 12.49 12.73 -18.40
C LYS A 133 13.56 13.73 -18.85
N ASP A 134 13.19 14.96 -19.17
CA ASP A 134 14.14 16.00 -19.61
C ASP A 134 15.22 16.24 -18.53
N SER A 135 14.83 16.20 -17.25
CA SER A 135 15.75 16.33 -16.12
C SER A 135 16.69 15.12 -15.97
N PHE A 136 16.25 13.93 -16.37
CA PHE A 136 17.09 12.72 -16.35
C PHE A 136 18.09 12.71 -17.49
N GLU A 137 17.68 13.15 -18.68
CA GLU A 137 18.56 13.29 -19.84
C GLU A 137 19.66 14.32 -19.55
N ALA A 138 19.31 15.49 -19.00
CA ALA A 138 20.27 16.52 -18.61
C ALA A 138 21.28 16.06 -17.53
N ARG A 139 20.93 15.05 -16.73
CA ARG A 139 21.79 14.49 -15.66
C ARG A 139 22.53 13.21 -16.07
N GLY A 140 22.33 12.72 -17.30
CA GLY A 140 22.93 11.46 -17.75
C GLY A 140 22.44 10.23 -16.97
N PHE A 141 21.14 10.16 -16.66
CA PHE A 141 20.58 9.11 -15.82
C PHE A 141 20.74 7.70 -16.42
N ASN A 142 21.52 6.84 -15.74
CA ASN A 142 21.81 5.47 -16.18
C ASN A 142 20.77 4.44 -15.70
N LYS A 143 19.47 4.74 -15.82
CA LYS A 143 18.34 3.82 -15.49
C LYS A 143 18.30 3.26 -14.06
N GLN A 144 19.16 3.74 -13.17
CA GLN A 144 19.29 3.25 -11.81
C GLN A 144 19.23 4.42 -10.83
N ILE A 145 18.30 4.32 -9.89
CA ILE A 145 18.31 5.14 -8.68
C ILE A 145 19.21 4.49 -7.64
N TYR A 146 20.00 5.32 -6.96
CA TYR A 146 20.81 4.89 -5.82
C TYR A 146 20.03 5.22 -4.55
N LEU A 147 19.51 4.19 -3.90
CA LEU A 147 18.89 4.29 -2.59
C LEU A 147 20.03 4.19 -1.57
N ASN A 148 20.25 5.27 -0.81
CA ASN A 148 21.24 5.30 0.25
C ASN A 148 20.67 4.53 1.44
N ASP A 149 21.02 3.24 1.55
CA ASP A 149 20.51 2.36 2.60
C ASP A 149 21.69 1.79 3.40
N GLU A 150 21.84 2.27 4.63
CA GLU A 150 22.52 1.54 5.69
C GLU A 150 21.48 0.62 6.35
N PHE A 151 21.33 -0.61 5.85
CA PHE A 151 20.55 -1.62 6.56
C PHE A 151 21.30 -2.03 7.83
N GLN A 152 20.92 -1.45 8.97
CA GLN A 152 21.41 -1.90 10.27
C GLN A 152 20.56 -3.07 10.75
N THR A 153 21.10 -4.28 10.63
CA THR A 153 20.46 -5.48 11.18
C THR A 153 20.30 -5.34 12.69
N THR A 154 19.05 -5.37 13.17
CA THR A 154 18.76 -5.23 14.59
C THR A 154 18.61 -6.61 15.23
N LYS A 155 18.88 -6.73 16.54
CA LYS A 155 18.68 -7.99 17.29
C LYS A 155 17.28 -8.61 17.13
N ARG A 156 16.27 -7.78 16.85
CA ARG A 156 14.88 -8.21 16.58
C ARG A 156 14.76 -9.01 15.28
N ASP A 157 15.55 -8.70 14.27
CA ASP A 157 15.52 -9.37 12.98
C ASP A 157 16.01 -10.82 13.12
N TYR A 158 17.05 -11.02 13.92
CA TYR A 158 17.56 -12.37 14.26
C TYR A 158 16.53 -13.21 15.03
N ILE A 159 15.85 -12.61 16.02
CA ILE A 159 14.80 -13.31 16.78
C ILE A 159 13.66 -13.73 15.85
N LEU A 160 13.20 -12.83 14.97
CA LEU A 160 12.15 -13.13 13.99
C LEU A 160 12.59 -14.21 12.99
N ALA A 161 13.81 -14.13 12.46
CA ALA A 161 14.35 -15.12 11.54
C ALA A 161 14.43 -16.51 12.18
N SER A 162 14.88 -16.60 13.43
CA SER A 162 14.93 -17.86 14.19
C SER A 162 13.53 -18.44 14.39
N LEU A 163 12.56 -17.62 14.77
CA LEU A 163 11.18 -18.07 14.98
C LEU A 163 10.56 -18.60 13.69
N ILE A 164 10.77 -17.91 12.56
CA ILE A 164 10.31 -18.37 11.24
C ILE A 164 10.98 -19.70 10.88
N PHE A 165 12.29 -19.82 11.10
CA PHE A 165 13.03 -21.04 10.81
C PHE A 165 12.48 -22.24 11.61
N ILE A 166 12.23 -22.07 12.91
CA ILE A 166 11.64 -23.10 13.77
C ILE A 166 10.27 -23.53 13.23
N VAL A 167 9.40 -22.59 12.86
CA VAL A 167 8.07 -22.89 12.31
C VAL A 167 8.16 -23.67 10.99
N VAL A 168 9.08 -23.29 10.10
CA VAL A 168 9.29 -23.99 8.83
C VAL A 168 9.79 -25.41 9.06
N VAL A 169 10.75 -25.59 9.97
CA VAL A 169 11.28 -26.92 10.32
C VAL A 169 10.19 -27.80 10.92
N LEU A 170 9.40 -27.28 11.85
CA LEU A 170 8.27 -28.01 12.43
C LEU A 170 7.27 -28.46 11.36
N LYS A 171 6.95 -27.59 10.38
CA LYS A 171 6.04 -27.95 9.28
C LYS A 171 6.63 -28.97 8.30
N VAL A 172 7.96 -29.00 8.13
CA VAL A 172 8.61 -29.99 7.26
C VAL A 172 8.67 -31.37 7.94
N ILE A 173 8.78 -31.39 9.27
CA ILE A 173 8.87 -32.63 10.07
C ILE A 173 7.50 -33.25 10.32
N LEU A 174 6.45 -32.44 10.48
CA LEU A 174 5.10 -32.83 10.91
C LEU A 174 4.15 -32.92 9.71
#